data_AF-A0A6N9C5M7-F1
#
_entry.id   AF-A0A6N9C5M7-F1
#
_cell.length_a   1.000
_cell.length_b   1.000
_cell.length_c   1.000
_cell.angle_alpha   90.00
_cell.angle_beta   90.00
_cell.angle_gamma   90.00
#
_symmetry.space_group_name_H-M   'P 1'
#
loop_
_entity.id
_entity.type
_entity.pdbx_description
1 polymer ?
#
loop_
_entity_poly.entity_id
_entity_poly.type
_entity_poly.pdbx_seq_one_letter_code
_entity_poly.pdbx_strand_id
1 'polypeptide(L)'
;MPPTTTPLTAEEARVCATGWDFNRPDPFPGLGDFIGWAGGLERMPNGNLLLAHSAGYWHASFASPRLFEKGTRERYAAEGWPVEFVAPTGGRSMAVHSTDDGRTWSKPVGLTDIPLDDGPVTLFVCEDNTVLCFINVQASWYGFPEAPPAFRKDLNGLNTQQCVIRSTDSGRTWSEPIWLDSPGSFYERSHGQAFQLPDGGILWPTY
;
A
#
# COMPACT_ATOMS: atom_id res chain seq x y z
N MET A 1 -30.90 14.92 25.73
CA MET A 1 -29.69 14.29 26.28
C MET A 1 -29.08 13.44 25.19
N PRO A 2 -27.78 13.53 24.90
CA PRO A 2 -27.14 12.55 24.03
C PRO A 2 -27.32 11.16 24.66
N PRO A 3 -27.59 10.10 23.88
CA PRO A 3 -27.72 8.76 24.41
C PRO A 3 -26.43 8.37 25.14
N THR A 4 -26.57 7.87 26.36
CA THR A 4 -25.47 7.30 27.15
C THR A 4 -25.03 6.01 26.46
N THR A 5 -24.02 6.10 25.59
CA THR A 5 -23.41 4.91 24.99
C THR A 5 -22.48 4.27 25.99
N THR A 6 -22.75 3.01 26.36
CA THR A 6 -21.80 2.17 27.08
C THR A 6 -20.51 2.06 26.25
N PRO A 7 -19.32 2.30 26.83
CA PRO A 7 -18.07 2.09 26.12
C PRO A 7 -17.92 0.63 25.67
N LEU A 8 -17.47 0.41 24.44
CA LEU A 8 -17.14 -0.92 23.94
C LEU A 8 -15.88 -1.45 24.63
N THR A 9 -15.83 -2.76 24.83
CA THR A 9 -14.57 -3.45 25.13
C THR A 9 -13.65 -3.45 23.90
N ALA A 10 -12.35 -3.70 24.11
CA ALA A 10 -11.40 -3.79 23.01
C ALA A 10 -11.74 -4.93 22.02
N GLU A 11 -12.35 -6.01 22.51
CA GLU A 11 -12.80 -7.13 21.68
C GLU A 11 -14.00 -6.72 20.82
N GLU A 12 -14.99 -6.06 21.41
CA GLU A 12 -16.17 -5.56 20.68
C GLU A 12 -15.80 -4.44 19.68
N ALA A 13 -14.71 -3.70 19.93
CA ALA A 13 -14.24 -2.64 19.04
C ALA A 13 -13.32 -3.15 17.91
N ARG A 14 -12.88 -4.41 17.93
CA ARG A 14 -11.93 -4.95 16.95
C ARG A 14 -12.66 -5.75 15.86
N VAL A 15 -12.41 -5.38 14.61
CA VAL A 15 -12.88 -6.11 13.43
C VAL A 15 -11.68 -6.57 12.61
N CYS A 16 -11.65 -7.84 12.22
CA CYS A 16 -10.69 -8.36 11.25
C CYS A 16 -11.33 -8.36 9.87
N ALA A 17 -10.86 -7.50 8.96
CA ALA A 17 -11.32 -7.48 7.58
C ALA A 17 -10.59 -8.51 6.71
N THR A 18 -9.29 -8.69 6.94
CA THR A 18 -8.39 -9.62 6.24
C THR A 18 -7.15 -9.87 7.10
N GLY A 19 -6.48 -11.00 6.90
CA GLY A 19 -5.29 -11.39 7.64
C GLY A 19 -4.64 -12.67 7.08
N TRP A 20 -3.55 -13.09 7.70
CA TRP A 20 -2.81 -14.30 7.31
C TRP A 20 -3.72 -15.54 7.22
N ASP A 21 -4.61 -15.74 8.18
CA ASP A 21 -5.49 -16.90 8.32
C ASP A 21 -6.97 -16.58 8.08
N PHE A 22 -7.27 -15.36 7.61
CA PHE A 22 -8.64 -14.87 7.48
C PHE A 22 -8.83 -14.02 6.21
N ASN A 23 -9.84 -14.34 5.39
CA ASN A 23 -10.23 -13.58 4.19
C ASN A 23 -9.04 -13.16 3.28
N ARG A 24 -8.18 -14.13 2.94
CA ARG A 24 -7.00 -13.92 2.10
C ARG A 24 -7.36 -13.54 0.64
N PRO A 25 -6.49 -12.79 -0.06
CA PRO A 25 -6.61 -12.56 -1.50
C PRO A 25 -6.52 -13.89 -2.28
N ASP A 26 -6.97 -13.86 -3.54
CA ASP A 26 -6.58 -14.90 -4.50
C ASP A 26 -5.05 -14.92 -4.70
N PRO A 27 -4.46 -16.09 -4.98
CA PRO A 27 -3.03 -16.18 -5.26
C PRO A 27 -2.60 -15.29 -6.42
N PHE A 28 -1.51 -14.54 -6.23
CA PHE A 28 -0.84 -13.78 -7.28
C PHE A 28 0.69 -13.98 -7.16
N PRO A 29 1.46 -13.77 -8.24
CA PRO A 29 2.92 -13.87 -8.18
C PRO A 29 3.43 -12.83 -7.17
N GLY A 30 4.09 -13.23 -6.08
CA GLY A 30 4.47 -12.26 -5.04
C GLY A 30 3.61 -12.31 -3.77
N LEU A 31 2.50 -13.05 -3.77
CA LEU A 31 1.79 -13.37 -2.55
C LEU A 31 2.63 -14.30 -1.67
N GLY A 32 2.88 -13.88 -0.44
CA GLY A 32 3.37 -14.74 0.62
C GLY A 32 2.44 -14.70 1.83
N ASP A 33 3.04 -14.77 3.01
CA ASP A 33 2.31 -14.97 4.25
C ASP A 33 1.93 -13.65 4.94
N PHE A 34 2.44 -12.53 4.42
CA PHE A 34 2.13 -11.22 4.94
C PHE A 34 0.88 -10.65 4.28
N ILE A 35 -0.22 -10.61 5.05
CA ILE A 35 -1.42 -9.84 4.72
C ILE A 35 -1.47 -8.71 5.76
N GLY A 36 -1.05 -7.51 5.39
CA GLY A 36 -0.67 -6.51 6.39
C GLY A 36 -0.67 -5.08 5.87
N TRP A 37 -0.11 -4.18 6.67
CA TRP A 37 -0.19 -2.71 6.53
C TRP A 37 -1.52 -2.20 5.98
N ALA A 38 -2.42 -1.83 6.88
CA ALA A 38 -3.57 -1.01 6.51
C ALA A 38 -3.06 0.35 6.00
N GLY A 39 -3.34 0.63 4.73
CA GLY A 39 -3.00 1.91 4.09
C GLY A 39 -4.06 2.98 4.38
N GLY A 40 -5.34 2.61 4.39
CA GLY A 40 -6.38 3.59 4.70
C GLY A 40 -7.77 2.98 4.70
N LEU A 41 -8.68 3.59 5.44
CA LEU A 41 -10.09 3.23 5.49
C LEU A 41 -10.90 4.50 5.25
N GLU A 42 -11.71 4.50 4.19
CA GLU A 42 -12.55 5.63 3.86
C GLU A 42 -13.98 5.20 3.54
N ARG A 43 -14.92 6.11 3.75
CA ARG A 43 -16.29 5.96 3.27
C ARG A 43 -16.38 6.50 1.85
N MET A 44 -16.66 5.61 0.91
CA MET A 44 -16.77 5.93 -0.50
C MET A 44 -18.02 6.77 -0.79
N PRO A 45 -18.06 7.51 -1.93
CA PRO A 45 -19.21 8.33 -2.31
C PRO A 45 -20.56 7.60 -2.36
N ASN A 46 -20.56 6.30 -2.65
CA ASN A 46 -21.75 5.45 -2.63
C ASN A 46 -22.19 5.00 -1.22
N GLY A 47 -21.49 5.43 -0.17
CA GLY A 47 -21.77 5.09 1.23
C GLY A 47 -21.05 3.85 1.75
N ASN A 48 -20.45 3.02 0.89
CA ASN A 48 -19.71 1.82 1.30
C ASN A 48 -18.37 2.19 1.96
N LEU A 49 -17.81 1.28 2.74
CA LEU A 49 -16.44 1.41 3.24
C LEU A 49 -15.47 0.70 2.28
N LEU A 50 -14.30 1.30 2.08
CA LEU A 50 -13.17 0.70 1.38
C LEU A 50 -11.94 0.77 2.30
N LEU A 51 -11.34 -0.38 2.56
CA LEU A 51 -10.07 -0.51 3.27
C LEU A 51 -8.98 -0.94 2.29
N ALA A 52 -7.97 -0.11 2.11
CA ALA A 52 -6.77 -0.45 1.37
C ALA A 52 -5.72 -1.06 2.31
N HIS A 53 -5.03 -2.11 1.84
CA HIS A 53 -3.97 -2.78 2.57
C HIS A 53 -2.91 -3.37 1.64
N SER A 54 -1.78 -3.81 2.19
CA SER A 54 -0.77 -4.54 1.42
C SER A 54 -0.94 -6.07 1.56
N ALA A 55 -0.46 -6.80 0.57
CA ALA A 55 -0.28 -8.26 0.65
C ALA A 55 1.03 -8.65 -0.03
N GLY A 56 1.80 -9.55 0.57
CA GLY A 56 3.12 -9.91 0.06
C GLY A 56 3.81 -10.98 0.91
N TYR A 57 5.13 -11.00 0.87
CA TYR A 57 5.97 -11.95 1.60
C TYR A 57 6.33 -11.49 3.01
N TRP A 58 6.60 -10.20 3.22
CA TRP A 58 7.03 -9.66 4.51
C TRP A 58 6.73 -8.15 4.63
N HIS A 59 7.25 -7.52 5.69
CA HIS A 59 7.21 -6.07 5.91
C HIS A 59 7.65 -5.25 4.68
N ALA A 60 8.59 -5.79 3.89
CA ALA A 60 8.92 -5.37 2.54
C ALA A 60 8.99 -6.62 1.66
N SER A 61 8.43 -6.58 0.46
CA SER A 61 8.29 -7.74 -0.42
C SER A 61 8.94 -7.49 -1.77
N PHE A 62 10.24 -7.16 -1.78
CA PHE A 62 11.03 -6.93 -2.98
C PHE A 62 10.83 -8.01 -4.05
N ALA A 63 10.52 -7.59 -5.27
CA ALA A 63 10.36 -8.47 -6.42
C ALA A 63 11.68 -9.16 -6.80
N SER A 64 11.60 -10.28 -7.52
CA SER A 64 12.74 -11.07 -7.97
C SER A 64 13.06 -10.71 -9.43
N PRO A 65 14.33 -10.51 -9.81
CA PRO A 65 15.52 -10.56 -8.96
C PRO A 65 15.60 -9.35 -8.02
N ARG A 66 16.28 -9.52 -6.88
CA ARG A 66 16.60 -8.41 -5.96
C ARG A 66 18.07 -8.39 -5.60
N LEU A 67 18.55 -7.22 -5.19
CA LEU A 67 19.94 -7.02 -4.82
C LEU A 67 20.10 -6.14 -3.58
N PHE A 68 20.73 -6.68 -2.56
CA PHE A 68 21.10 -5.93 -1.36
C PHE A 68 22.61 -5.66 -1.36
N GLU A 69 23.02 -4.49 -0.91
CA GLU A 69 24.44 -4.22 -0.62
C GLU A 69 24.94 -5.24 0.41
N LYS A 70 26.20 -5.67 0.29
CA LYS A 70 26.75 -6.82 1.03
C LYS A 70 26.57 -6.67 2.54
N GLY A 71 26.98 -5.54 3.12
CA GLY A 71 26.83 -5.29 4.56
C GLY A 71 25.36 -5.21 4.98
N THR A 72 24.52 -4.60 4.16
CA THR A 72 23.06 -4.55 4.38
C THR A 72 22.45 -5.95 4.39
N ARG A 73 22.82 -6.79 3.44
CA ARG A 73 22.38 -8.19 3.34
C ARG A 73 22.80 -9.01 4.55
N GLU A 74 24.07 -8.90 4.95
CA GLU A 74 24.61 -9.61 6.11
C GLU A 74 23.90 -9.21 7.40
N ARG A 75 23.65 -7.90 7.59
CA ARG A 75 22.90 -7.38 8.74
C ARG A 75 21.45 -7.90 8.74
N TYR A 76 20.73 -7.75 7.64
CA TYR A 76 19.34 -8.21 7.53
C TYR A 76 19.21 -9.71 7.80
N ALA A 77 20.10 -10.52 7.23
CA ALA A 77 20.13 -11.95 7.50
C ALA A 77 20.37 -12.25 8.99
N ALA A 78 21.30 -11.53 9.65
CA ALA A 78 21.59 -11.70 11.07
C ALA A 78 20.41 -11.29 11.99
N GLU A 79 19.60 -10.33 11.55
CA GLU A 79 18.37 -9.88 12.23
C GLU A 79 17.15 -10.76 11.91
N GLY A 80 17.29 -11.79 11.07
CA GLY A 80 16.20 -12.69 10.67
C GLY A 80 15.27 -12.12 9.60
N TRP A 81 15.66 -11.04 8.92
CA TRP A 81 14.91 -10.52 7.78
C TRP A 81 15.04 -11.47 6.58
N PRO A 82 13.94 -11.70 5.82
CA PRO A 82 13.99 -12.54 4.63
C PRO A 82 14.76 -11.81 3.52
N VAL A 83 16.01 -12.20 3.32
CA VAL A 83 16.84 -11.70 2.21
C VAL A 83 16.69 -12.54 0.93
N GLU A 84 16.16 -13.76 1.05
CA GLU A 84 15.89 -14.68 -0.05
C GLU A 84 14.47 -15.26 0.05
N PHE A 85 13.63 -15.04 -0.97
CA PHE A 85 12.28 -15.58 -1.11
C PHE A 85 11.80 -15.50 -2.56
N VAL A 86 10.84 -16.29 -3.00
CA VAL A 86 10.41 -16.27 -4.42
C VAL A 86 9.25 -15.29 -4.59
N ALA A 87 9.50 -14.06 -5.04
CA ALA A 87 8.44 -13.07 -5.29
C ALA A 87 8.55 -12.49 -6.71
N PRO A 88 7.87 -13.03 -7.73
CA PRO A 88 8.06 -12.57 -9.11
C PRO A 88 7.69 -11.10 -9.37
N THR A 89 6.64 -10.57 -8.75
CA THR A 89 6.23 -9.16 -8.93
C THR A 89 6.24 -8.35 -7.63
N GLY A 90 6.71 -8.91 -6.52
CA GLY A 90 6.73 -8.26 -5.21
C GLY A 90 5.38 -8.22 -4.48
N GLY A 91 5.32 -7.46 -3.37
CA GLY A 91 4.08 -7.20 -2.64
C GLY A 91 3.16 -6.26 -3.40
N ARG A 92 1.88 -6.26 -3.04
CA ARG A 92 0.82 -5.62 -3.83
C ARG A 92 -0.14 -4.81 -2.99
N SER A 93 -0.57 -3.65 -3.52
CA SER A 93 -1.70 -2.90 -2.99
C SER A 93 -3.03 -3.59 -3.28
N MET A 94 -3.83 -3.78 -2.25
CA MET A 94 -5.11 -4.50 -2.26
C MET A 94 -6.20 -3.67 -1.58
N ALA A 95 -7.46 -4.02 -1.84
CA ALA A 95 -8.61 -3.43 -1.16
C ALA A 95 -9.68 -4.46 -0.82
N VAL A 96 -10.38 -4.22 0.29
CA VAL A 96 -11.62 -4.91 0.69
C VAL A 96 -12.73 -3.89 0.88
N HIS A 97 -13.97 -4.29 0.58
CA HIS A 97 -15.14 -3.43 0.65
C HIS A 97 -16.13 -3.93 1.69
N SER A 98 -16.83 -3.02 2.35
CA SER A 98 -18.00 -3.34 3.17
C SER A 98 -19.21 -2.53 2.73
N THR A 99 -20.34 -3.22 2.56
CA THR A 99 -21.64 -2.63 2.19
C THR A 99 -22.61 -2.57 3.38
N ASP A 100 -22.16 -2.95 4.57
CA ASP A 100 -22.99 -3.11 5.77
C ASP A 100 -22.34 -2.45 7.00
N ASP A 101 -21.68 -1.31 6.78
CA ASP A 101 -20.99 -0.50 7.79
C ASP A 101 -19.90 -1.25 8.58
N GLY A 102 -19.12 -2.07 7.88
CA GLY A 102 -17.94 -2.74 8.42
C GLY A 102 -18.24 -4.04 9.17
N ARG A 103 -19.47 -4.54 9.11
CA ARG A 103 -19.85 -5.83 9.74
C ARG A 103 -19.29 -7.02 8.97
N THR A 104 -19.33 -6.95 7.64
CA THR A 104 -18.72 -7.94 6.75
C THR A 104 -17.88 -7.26 5.68
N TRP A 105 -16.90 -8.00 5.16
CA TRP A 105 -15.93 -7.50 4.19
C TRP A 105 -15.83 -8.45 3.00
N SER A 106 -15.71 -7.87 1.80
CA SER A 106 -15.47 -8.62 0.57
C SER A 106 -14.12 -9.32 0.60
N LYS A 107 -13.91 -10.28 -0.30
CA LYS A 107 -12.57 -10.78 -0.59
C LYS A 107 -11.66 -9.65 -1.10
N PRO A 108 -10.35 -9.66 -0.78
CA PRO A 108 -9.43 -8.65 -1.31
C PRO A 108 -9.32 -8.67 -2.83
N VAL A 109 -9.25 -7.48 -3.43
CA VAL A 109 -9.03 -7.25 -4.87
C VAL A 109 -7.81 -6.35 -5.07
N GLY A 110 -7.07 -6.54 -6.16
CA GLY A 110 -5.89 -5.73 -6.48
C GLY A 110 -6.26 -4.29 -6.85
N LEU A 111 -5.51 -3.34 -6.29
CA LEU A 111 -5.55 -1.93 -6.66
C LEU A 111 -4.60 -1.61 -7.82
N THR A 112 -3.51 -2.37 -7.90
CA THR A 112 -2.40 -2.20 -8.84
C THR A 112 -1.91 -3.56 -9.33
N ASP A 113 -1.16 -3.55 -10.43
CA ASP A 113 -0.40 -4.71 -10.94
C ASP A 113 1.03 -4.28 -11.29
N ILE A 114 1.64 -3.48 -10.41
CA ILE A 114 3.02 -3.01 -10.59
C ILE A 114 3.97 -4.20 -10.34
N PRO A 115 4.97 -4.47 -11.20
CA PRO A 115 5.88 -5.61 -11.05
C PRO A 115 6.98 -5.37 -9.98
N LEU A 116 6.66 -4.62 -8.93
CA LEU A 116 7.53 -4.25 -7.82
C LEU A 116 6.73 -4.26 -6.52
N ASP A 117 7.41 -4.18 -5.39
CA ASP A 117 6.75 -4.08 -4.09
C ASP A 117 6.02 -2.74 -3.97
N ASP A 118 4.69 -2.78 -3.98
CA ASP A 118 3.85 -1.60 -3.79
C ASP A 118 2.90 -1.75 -2.59
N GLY A 119 2.67 -0.64 -1.91
CA GLY A 119 1.82 -0.61 -0.72
C GLY A 119 1.01 0.69 -0.62
N PRO A 120 -0.29 0.60 -0.28
CA PRO A 120 -1.12 1.78 -0.15
C PRO A 120 -0.73 2.52 1.13
N VAL A 121 -0.67 3.85 1.02
CA VAL A 121 -0.33 4.76 2.11
C VAL A 121 -1.55 5.36 2.75
N THR A 122 -2.52 5.78 1.92
CA THR A 122 -3.77 6.38 2.36
C THR A 122 -4.79 6.40 1.22
N LEU A 123 -6.07 6.44 1.61
CA LEU A 123 -7.18 6.74 0.73
C LEU A 123 -7.63 8.16 1.01
N PHE A 124 -8.11 8.85 -0.01
CA PHE A 124 -8.65 10.19 0.14
C PHE A 124 -9.85 10.38 -0.79
N VAL A 125 -10.99 10.79 -0.23
CA VAL A 125 -12.18 11.14 -1.01
C VAL A 125 -12.22 12.65 -1.18
N CYS A 126 -12.03 13.11 -2.41
CA CYS A 126 -12.11 14.51 -2.78
C CYS A 126 -13.55 15.03 -2.69
N GLU A 127 -13.70 16.35 -2.57
CA GLU A 127 -15.00 17.04 -2.53
C GLU A 127 -15.88 16.77 -3.76
N ASP A 128 -15.27 16.49 -4.92
CA ASP A 128 -15.96 16.14 -6.16
C ASP A 128 -16.33 14.65 -6.27
N ASN A 129 -16.16 13.88 -5.18
CA ASN A 129 -16.34 12.43 -5.10
C ASN A 129 -15.30 11.59 -5.86
N THR A 130 -14.23 12.20 -6.38
CA THR A 130 -13.06 11.46 -6.84
C THR A 130 -12.40 10.76 -5.65
N VAL A 131 -12.03 9.49 -5.80
CA VAL A 131 -11.26 8.75 -4.77
C VAL A 131 -9.82 8.62 -5.24
N LEU A 132 -8.88 8.97 -4.39
CA LEU A 132 -7.45 8.82 -4.59
C LEU A 132 -6.91 7.71 -3.68
N CYS A 133 -6.01 6.89 -4.20
CA CYS A 133 -5.17 6.00 -3.40
C CYS A 133 -3.70 6.36 -3.66
N PHE A 134 -3.00 6.74 -2.60
CA PHE A 134 -1.59 7.08 -2.64
C PHE A 134 -0.77 5.84 -2.34
N ILE A 135 0.27 5.57 -3.13
CA ILE A 135 1.00 4.31 -3.11
C ILE A 135 2.50 4.60 -3.07
N ASN A 136 3.19 3.91 -2.17
CA ASN A 136 4.66 3.82 -2.21
C ASN A 136 5.06 2.60 -3.02
N VAL A 137 6.06 2.73 -3.88
CA VAL A 137 6.64 1.65 -4.66
C VAL A 137 8.13 1.55 -4.37
N GLN A 138 8.62 0.34 -4.16
CA GLN A 138 9.99 0.04 -3.80
C GLN A 138 10.66 -0.78 -4.91
N ALA A 139 11.76 -0.25 -5.45
CA ALA A 139 12.60 -1.00 -6.39
C ALA A 139 13.26 -2.19 -5.68
N SER A 140 13.58 -3.23 -6.46
CA SER A 140 14.16 -4.48 -5.97
C SER A 140 15.66 -4.41 -5.64
N TRP A 141 16.13 -3.27 -5.16
CA TRP A 141 17.50 -3.12 -4.68
C TRP A 141 17.54 -2.25 -3.42
N TYR A 142 18.56 -2.43 -2.57
CA TYR A 142 18.66 -1.65 -1.33
C TYR A 142 20.09 -1.59 -0.77
N GLY A 143 20.40 -0.51 -0.06
CA GLY A 143 21.70 -0.30 0.60
C GLY A 143 22.81 0.26 -0.29
N PHE A 144 22.50 0.62 -1.54
CA PHE A 144 23.45 1.25 -2.47
C PHE A 144 23.24 2.78 -2.53
N PRO A 145 24.28 3.57 -2.80
CA PRO A 145 24.14 5.02 -2.99
C PRO A 145 23.43 5.40 -4.30
N GLU A 146 23.43 4.50 -5.29
CA GLU A 146 22.78 4.65 -6.59
C GLU A 146 22.30 3.29 -7.10
N ALA A 147 21.38 3.30 -8.07
CA ALA A 147 20.84 2.06 -8.65
C ALA A 147 21.96 1.21 -9.29
N PRO A 148 22.08 -0.07 -8.88
CA PRO A 148 22.96 -1.01 -9.56
C PRO A 148 22.56 -1.16 -11.04
N PRO A 149 23.48 -1.51 -11.95
CA PRO A 149 23.23 -1.49 -13.40
C PRO A 149 21.97 -2.24 -13.86
N ALA A 150 21.63 -3.35 -13.21
CA ALA A 150 20.45 -4.15 -13.54
C ALA A 150 19.11 -3.45 -13.23
N PHE A 151 19.09 -2.49 -12.31
CA PHE A 151 17.88 -1.84 -11.79
C PHE A 151 17.76 -0.36 -12.18
N ARG A 152 18.67 0.17 -13.01
CA ARG A 152 18.65 1.60 -13.40
C ARG A 152 17.39 2.04 -14.16
N LYS A 153 16.66 1.09 -14.73
CA LYS A 153 15.39 1.36 -15.42
C LYS A 153 14.18 1.29 -14.50
N ASP A 154 14.31 0.61 -13.36
CA ASP A 154 13.24 0.49 -12.39
C ASP A 154 13.10 1.83 -11.68
N LEU A 155 11.89 2.39 -11.66
CA LEU A 155 11.58 3.67 -11.03
C LEU A 155 12.56 4.79 -11.44
N ASN A 156 13.01 4.81 -12.69
CA ASN A 156 14.02 5.76 -13.20
C ASN A 156 15.34 5.75 -12.41
N GLY A 157 15.73 4.61 -11.84
CA GLY A 157 16.93 4.45 -11.03
C GLY A 157 16.77 4.94 -9.59
N LEU A 158 15.56 5.28 -9.17
CA LEU A 158 15.24 5.60 -7.79
C LEU A 158 15.07 4.34 -6.96
N ASN A 159 15.35 4.44 -5.66
CA ASN A 159 15.12 3.34 -4.74
C ASN A 159 13.62 3.17 -4.45
N THR A 160 12.94 4.28 -4.24
CA THR A 160 11.50 4.34 -4.04
C THR A 160 10.91 5.43 -4.93
N GLN A 161 9.65 5.25 -5.31
CA GLN A 161 8.87 6.26 -6.01
C GLN A 161 7.42 6.15 -5.54
N GLN A 162 6.68 7.24 -5.65
CA GLN A 162 5.29 7.30 -5.27
C GLN A 162 4.41 7.47 -6.51
N CYS A 163 3.20 6.96 -6.42
CA CYS A 163 2.17 7.22 -7.42
C CYS A 163 0.81 7.39 -6.77
N VAL A 164 -0.11 7.95 -7.54
CA VAL A 164 -1.52 8.08 -7.17
C VAL A 164 -2.35 7.37 -8.24
N ILE A 165 -3.28 6.53 -7.81
CA ILE A 165 -4.34 5.99 -8.67
C ILE A 165 -5.67 6.65 -8.29
N ARG A 166 -6.56 6.79 -9.28
CA ARG A 166 -7.84 7.47 -9.12
C ARG A 166 -9.00 6.56 -9.45
N SER A 167 -10.07 6.66 -8.68
CA SER A 167 -11.38 6.11 -9.00
C SER A 167 -12.42 7.23 -9.10
N THR A 168 -13.34 7.09 -10.05
CA THR A 168 -14.53 7.96 -10.22
C THR A 168 -15.84 7.19 -10.02
N ASP A 169 -15.75 5.92 -9.60
CA ASP A 169 -16.86 5.00 -9.44
C ASP A 169 -16.89 4.34 -8.05
N SER A 170 -16.45 5.11 -7.03
CA SER A 170 -16.42 4.69 -5.62
C SER A 170 -15.53 3.48 -5.36
N GLY A 171 -14.32 3.48 -5.95
CA GLY A 171 -13.28 2.47 -5.71
C GLY A 171 -13.47 1.15 -6.46
N ARG A 172 -14.42 1.07 -7.41
CA ARG A 172 -14.68 -0.16 -8.18
C ARG A 172 -13.64 -0.38 -9.27
N THR A 173 -13.25 0.69 -9.95
CA THR A 173 -12.17 0.69 -10.95
C THR A 173 -11.19 1.82 -10.66
N TRP A 174 -9.95 1.62 -11.10
CA TRP A 174 -8.84 2.52 -10.85
C TRP A 174 -8.12 2.88 -12.15
N SER A 175 -7.62 4.11 -12.24
CA SER A 175 -6.80 4.56 -13.36
C SER A 175 -5.43 3.88 -13.37
N GLU A 176 -4.71 4.01 -14.49
CA GLU A 176 -3.26 3.82 -14.49
C GLU A 176 -2.58 4.72 -13.44
N PRO A 177 -1.43 4.31 -12.89
CA PRO A 177 -0.69 5.11 -11.91
C PRO A 177 -0.22 6.45 -12.47
N ILE A 178 -0.48 7.51 -11.73
CA ILE A 178 0.11 8.84 -11.95
C ILE A 178 1.36 8.91 -11.07
N TRP A 179 2.53 8.74 -11.68
CA TRP A 179 3.81 8.78 -10.98
C TRP A 179 4.18 10.19 -10.56
N LEU A 180 4.68 10.32 -9.33
CA LEU A 180 5.19 11.57 -8.80
C LEU A 180 6.68 11.71 -9.09
N ASP A 181 7.09 12.92 -9.47
CA ASP A 181 8.50 13.25 -9.63
C ASP A 181 9.15 13.33 -8.25
N SER A 182 10.24 12.58 -8.06
CA SER A 182 11.00 12.68 -6.82
C SER A 182 11.89 13.92 -6.84
N PRO A 183 12.01 14.66 -5.73
CA PRO A 183 12.89 15.83 -5.64
C PRO A 183 14.38 15.45 -5.60
N GLY A 184 14.72 14.16 -5.56
CA GLY A 184 16.09 13.68 -5.58
C GLY A 184 16.21 12.17 -5.80
N SER A 185 17.40 11.63 -5.51
CA SER A 185 17.68 10.18 -5.60
C SER A 185 17.73 9.50 -4.24
N PHE A 186 17.27 10.19 -3.19
CA PHE A 186 17.20 9.64 -1.84
C PHE A 186 15.93 8.81 -1.66
N TYR A 187 15.86 8.12 -0.53
CA TYR A 187 14.70 7.33 -0.17
C TYR A 187 13.53 8.25 0.14
N GLU A 188 12.47 8.17 -0.66
CA GLU A 188 11.25 8.96 -0.50
C GLU A 188 10.02 8.06 -0.27
N ARG A 189 9.25 8.33 0.79
CA ARG A 189 8.02 7.60 1.17
C ARG A 189 7.02 8.51 1.87
N SER A 190 5.86 7.96 2.17
CA SER A 190 4.89 8.58 3.08
C SER A 190 4.18 7.54 3.93
N HIS A 191 3.74 7.98 5.10
CA HIS A 191 2.78 7.29 5.98
C HIS A 191 1.69 8.27 6.45
N GLY A 192 1.55 9.41 5.79
CA GLY A 192 0.64 10.49 6.18
C GLY A 192 -0.65 10.50 5.37
N GLN A 193 -1.66 11.15 5.95
CA GLN A 193 -2.94 11.41 5.29
C GLN A 193 -2.82 12.61 4.34
N ALA A 194 -3.61 12.59 3.27
CA ALA A 194 -3.76 13.71 2.36
C ALA A 194 -4.82 14.70 2.87
N PHE A 195 -4.76 15.94 2.38
CA PHE A 195 -5.72 16.99 2.67
C PHE A 195 -6.00 17.80 1.41
N GLN A 196 -7.27 18.13 1.15
CA GLN A 196 -7.65 18.98 0.02
C GLN A 196 -7.73 20.45 0.44
N LEU A 197 -7.04 21.30 -0.32
CA LEU A 197 -7.04 22.74 -0.16
C LEU A 197 -8.32 23.37 -0.75
N PRO A 198 -8.67 24.59 -0.32
CA PRO A 198 -9.85 25.30 -0.86
C PRO A 198 -9.82 25.57 -2.37
N ASP A 199 -8.65 25.55 -3.01
CA ASP A 199 -8.49 25.70 -4.45
C ASP A 199 -8.59 24.37 -5.23
N GLY A 200 -8.86 23.27 -4.52
CA GLY A 200 -8.93 21.92 -5.05
C GLY A 200 -7.60 21.19 -5.10
N GLY A 201 -6.48 21.85 -4.78
CA GLY A 201 -5.17 21.21 -4.69
C GLY A 201 -5.11 20.16 -3.58
N ILE A 202 -4.23 19.16 -3.72
CA ILE A 202 -4.04 18.12 -2.71
C ILE A 202 -2.68 18.29 -2.06
N LEU A 203 -2.66 18.43 -0.73
CA LEU A 203 -1.46 18.37 0.08
C LEU A 203 -1.29 16.95 0.60
N TRP A 204 -0.10 16.39 0.39
CA TRP A 204 0.27 15.08 0.92
C TRP A 204 1.70 15.14 1.44
N PRO A 205 1.94 14.86 2.74
CA PRO A 205 3.28 14.91 3.30
C PRO A 205 4.09 13.68 2.90
N THR A 206 5.32 13.90 2.43
CA THR A 206 6.31 12.87 2.10
C THR A 206 7.60 13.09 2.90
N TYR A 207 8.47 12.08 3.00
CA TYR A 207 9.77 12.14 3.66
C TYR A 207 10.82 11.35 2.90
#